data_AF-A0A5P9F055-F1
#
_entry.id   AF-A0A5P9F055-F1
#
_cell.length_a   1.000
_cell.length_b   1.000
_cell.length_c   1.000
_cell.angle_alpha   90.00
_cell.angle_beta   90.00
_cell.angle_gamma   90.00
#
_symmetry.space_group_name_H-M   'P 1'
#
loop_
_entity.id
_entity.type
_entity.pdbx_description
1 polymer ?
#
loop_
_entity_poly.entity_id
_entity_poly.type
_entity_poly.pdbx_seq_one_letter_code
_entity_poly.pdbx_strand_id
1 'polypeptide(L)'
;MAIQKKEFFYHSKDHGDEWWCYLARDTEKPCELFVIVERFYADYRASGEIHREQIPLAKYLSSEQRGKSNLIKLIGGLIGE
;
A
#
# COMPACT_ATOMS: atom_id res chain seq x y z
N MET A 1 -1.10 16.84 9.32
CA MET A 1 -0.85 15.81 8.29
C MET A 1 -2.05 14.87 8.19
N ALA A 2 -2.98 15.18 7.30
CA ALA A 2 -4.09 14.30 6.97
C ALA A 2 -3.73 13.44 5.75
N ILE A 3 -3.46 12.15 5.98
CA ILE A 3 -3.23 11.18 4.91
C ILE A 3 -4.57 10.63 4.44
N GLN A 4 -4.85 10.78 3.14
CA GLN A 4 -5.90 10.01 2.48
C GLN A 4 -5.28 8.78 1.84
N LYS A 5 -5.91 7.60 2.04
CA LYS A 5 -5.44 6.35 1.47
C LYS A 5 -6.59 5.49 0.94
N LYS A 6 -6.32 4.75 -0.14
CA LYS A 6 -7.23 3.77 -0.74
C LYS A 6 -6.50 2.44 -0.88
N GLU A 7 -7.09 1.38 -0.34
CA GLU A 7 -6.55 0.03 -0.47
C GLU A 7 -6.62 -0.42 -1.95
N PHE A 8 -5.57 -1.09 -2.41
CA PHE A 8 -5.55 -1.73 -3.72
C PHE A 8 -5.09 -3.19 -3.69
N PHE A 9 -4.54 -3.65 -2.56
CA PHE A 9 -4.06 -5.02 -2.43
C PHE A 9 -4.10 -5.46 -0.98
N TYR A 10 -4.62 -6.66 -0.77
CA TYR A 10 -4.53 -7.40 0.47
C TYR A 10 -4.13 -8.84 0.16
N HIS A 11 -3.26 -9.39 1.00
CA HIS A 11 -2.89 -10.80 0.95
C HIS A 11 -2.68 -11.31 2.37
N SER A 12 -3.33 -12.43 2.68
CA SER A 12 -3.14 -13.19 3.90
C SER A 12 -2.56 -14.55 3.57
N LYS A 13 -1.61 -15.02 4.36
CA LYS A 13 -1.07 -16.39 4.29
C LYS A 13 -1.71 -17.25 5.37
N ASP A 14 -1.69 -18.57 5.15
CA ASP A 14 -2.26 -19.57 6.06
C ASP A 14 -1.67 -19.53 7.48
N HIS A 15 -0.45 -19.01 7.63
CA HIS A 15 0.20 -18.84 8.93
C HIS A 15 -0.19 -17.55 9.68
N GLY A 16 -1.05 -16.71 9.10
CA GLY A 16 -1.52 -15.46 9.71
C GLY A 16 -0.66 -14.24 9.39
N ASP A 17 0.32 -14.36 8.49
CA ASP A 17 1.01 -13.19 7.92
C ASP A 17 0.07 -12.45 6.99
N GLU A 18 -0.04 -11.14 7.16
CA GLU A 18 -0.92 -10.30 6.37
C GLU A 18 -0.14 -9.13 5.75
N TRP A 19 -0.53 -8.76 4.54
CA TRP A 19 0.09 -7.70 3.76
C TRP A 19 -1.00 -6.84 3.14
N TRP A 20 -1.00 -5.54 3.45
CA TRP A 20 -1.84 -4.55 2.78
C TRP A 20 -1.00 -3.53 2.01
N CYS A 21 -1.51 -3.10 0.86
CA CYS A 21 -0.98 -1.96 0.13
C CYS A 21 -2.08 -0.93 -0.11
N TYR A 22 -1.72 0.35 0.10
CA TYR A 22 -2.60 1.48 -0.11
C TYR A 22 -1.94 2.51 -1.01
N LEU A 23 -2.71 3.06 -1.95
CA LEU A 23 -2.34 4.30 -2.64
C LEU A 23 -2.72 5.46 -1.72
N ALA A 24 -1.77 6.33 -1.42
CA ALA A 24 -1.94 7.40 -0.47
C ALA A 24 -1.44 8.74 -1.00
N ARG A 25 -2.01 9.82 -0.46
CA ARG A 25 -1.54 11.19 -0.64
C ARG A 25 -1.62 11.94 0.68
N ASP A 26 -0.74 12.91 0.84
CA ASP A 26 -0.86 13.91 1.89
C ASP A 26 -1.77 15.05 1.39
N THR A 27 -2.86 15.34 2.10
CA THR A 27 -3.77 16.41 1.69
C THR A 27 -3.20 17.81 1.95
N GLU A 28 -2.16 17.91 2.77
CA GLU A 28 -1.43 19.16 3.05
C GLU A 28 -0.28 19.38 2.05
N LYS A 29 0.13 18.34 1.31
CA LYS A 29 1.15 18.40 0.24
C LYS A 29 0.57 17.84 -1.07
N PRO A 30 -0.16 18.67 -1.84
CA PRO A 30 -1.13 18.22 -2.85
C PRO A 30 -0.57 17.44 -4.05
N CYS A 31 0.75 17.26 -4.18
CA CYS A 31 1.38 16.76 -5.41
C CYS A 31 2.17 15.44 -5.26
N GLU A 32 2.20 14.82 -4.08
CA GLU A 32 3.01 13.60 -3.88
C GLU A 32 2.15 12.38 -3.55
N LEU A 33 2.00 11.50 -4.55
CA LEU A 33 1.40 10.18 -4.37
C LEU A 33 2.49 9.19 -3.92
N PHE A 34 2.15 8.37 -2.94
CA PHE A 34 3.01 7.31 -2.43
C PHE A 34 2.19 6.06 -2.11
N VAL A 35 2.87 4.94 -1.96
CA VAL A 35 2.29 3.67 -1.55
C VAL A 35 2.67 3.40 -0.11
N ILE A 36 1.66 3.08 0.70
CA ILE A 36 1.87 2.55 2.06
C ILE A 36 1.82 1.04 1.98
N VAL A 37 2.86 0.38 2.45
CA VAL A 37 2.91 -1.08 2.64
C VAL A 37 2.85 -1.37 4.12
N GLU A 38 1.84 -2.13 4.54
CA GLU A 38 1.69 -2.62 5.93
C GLU A 38 1.86 -4.13 5.93
N ARG A 39 2.80 -4.63 6.72
CA ARG A 39 3.04 -6.06 6.93
C ARG A 39 2.83 -6.41 8.38
N PHE A 40 2.00 -7.41 8.60
CA PHE A 40 1.78 -8.04 9.87
C PHE A 40 2.36 -9.45 9.79
N TYR A 41 3.25 -9.79 10.72
CA TYR A 41 3.84 -11.11 10.78
C TYR A 41 3.26 -11.85 11.98
N ALA A 42 2.75 -13.06 11.76
CA ALA A 42 2.09 -13.83 12.81
C ALA A 42 3.02 -14.16 13.97
N ASP A 43 4.30 -14.39 13.70
CA ASP A 43 5.33 -14.68 14.71
C ASP A 43 5.56 -13.50 15.67
N TYR A 44 5.13 -12.29 15.29
CA TYR A 44 5.21 -11.07 16.09
C TYR A 44 3.86 -10.66 16.68
N ARG A 45 2.85 -11.55 16.64
CA ARG A 45 1.50 -11.26 17.20
C ARG A 45 1.52 -10.77 18.64
N ALA A 46 2.48 -11.22 19.44
CA ALA A 46 2.62 -10.83 20.84
C ALA A 46 3.11 -9.38 21.02
N SER A 47 3.85 -8.83 20.05
CA SER A 47 4.31 -7.43 20.10
C SER A 47 3.35 -6.44 19.46
N GLY A 48 2.39 -6.94 18.66
CA GLY A 48 1.45 -6.07 17.91
C GLY A 48 2.16 -5.21 16.86
N GLU A 49 3.36 -5.60 16.43
CA GLU A 49 4.17 -4.80 15.53
C GLU A 49 3.66 -4.90 14.09
N ILE A 50 3.28 -3.74 13.53
CA ILE A 50 2.95 -3.59 12.11
C ILE A 50 4.13 -2.89 11.45
N HIS A 51 4.82 -3.58 10.56
CA HIS A 51 5.86 -2.96 9.76
C HIS A 51 5.22 -2.13 8.66
N ARG A 52 5.37 -0.80 8.76
CA ARG A 52 4.86 0.15 7.80
C ARG A 52 6.01 0.80 7.02
N GLU A 53 5.91 0.74 5.69
CA GLU A 53 6.83 1.42 4.77
C GLU A 53 6.05 2.41 3.89
N GLN A 54 6.62 3.58 3.64
CA GLN A 54 6.13 4.54 2.64
C GLN A 54 7.08 4.55 1.44
N ILE A 55 6.54 4.33 0.24
CA ILE A 55 7.32 4.20 -0.99
C ILE A 55 6.78 5.22 -2.00
N PRO A 56 7.61 6.12 -2.56
CA PRO A 56 7.17 7.01 -3.63
C PRO A 56 6.53 6.22 -4.78
N LEU A 57 5.41 6.71 -5.33
CA LEU A 57 4.64 5.96 -6.33
C LEU A 57 5.50 5.52 -7.53
N ALA A 58 6.34 6.42 -8.05
CA ALA A 58 7.25 6.11 -9.15
C ALA A 58 8.22 4.96 -8.82
N LYS A 59 8.77 4.94 -7.59
CA LYS A 59 9.66 3.87 -7.10
C LYS A 59 8.91 2.55 -6.95
N TYR A 60 7.66 2.59 -6.50
CA TYR A 60 6.84 1.38 -6.38
C TYR A 60 6.52 0.80 -7.77
N LEU A 61 6.14 1.63 -8.74
CA LEU A 61 5.83 1.20 -10.11
C LEU A 61 7.04 0.61 -10.85
N SER A 62 8.25 1.12 -10.60
CA SER A 62 9.49 0.58 -11.17
C SER A 62 9.98 -0.70 -10.49
N SER A 63 9.37 -1.12 -9.38
CA SER A 63 9.77 -2.30 -8.61
C SER A 63 9.01 -3.57 -9.00
N GLU A 64 9.46 -4.71 -8.47
CA GLU A 64 8.78 -6.01 -8.55
C GLU A 64 7.84 -6.26 -7.36
N GLN A 65 7.42 -5.21 -6.65
CA GLN A 65 6.55 -5.34 -5.48
C GLN A 65 5.19 -5.97 -5.82
N ARG A 66 4.68 -6.77 -4.88
CA ARG A 66 3.36 -7.41 -4.97
C ARG A 66 2.24 -6.38 -5.00
N GLY A 67 1.21 -6.63 -5.79
CA GLY A 67 0.04 -5.74 -5.90
C GLY A 67 0.14 -4.67 -6.99
N LYS A 68 1.27 -4.59 -7.72
CA LYS A 68 1.48 -3.62 -8.81
C LYS A 68 0.39 -3.67 -9.88
N SER A 69 -0.05 -4.85 -10.30
CA SER A 69 -1.12 -4.99 -11.30
C SER A 69 -2.47 -4.43 -10.81
N ASN A 70 -2.80 -4.59 -9.53
CA ASN A 70 -4.00 -4.02 -8.95
C ASN A 70 -3.92 -2.50 -8.83
N LEU A 71 -2.75 -1.96 -8.50
CA LEU A 71 -2.53 -0.52 -8.51
C LEU A 71 -2.71 0.08 -9.90
N ILE A 72 -2.17 -0.57 -10.94
CA ILE A 72 -2.37 -0.15 -12.34
C ILE A 72 -3.86 -0.18 -12.70
N LYS A 73 -4.60 -1.23 -12.32
CA LYS A 73 -6.06 -1.32 -12.53
C LYS A 73 -6.81 -0.19 -11.81
N LEU A 74 -6.43 0.12 -10.57
CA LEU A 74 -7.02 1.21 -9.80
C LEU A 74 -6.83 2.55 -10.50
N ILE A 75 -5.60 2.85 -10.95
CA ILE A 75 -5.28 4.08 -11.67
C ILE A 75 -6.00 4.13 -13.02
N GLY A 76 -6.00 3.01 -13.76
CA GLY A 76 -6.69 2.91 -15.05
C GLY A 76 -8.21 3.14 -14.94
N GLY A 77 -8.82 2.72 -13.83
CA GLY A 77 -10.23 3.00 -13.55
C GLY A 77 -10.57 4.49 -13.37
N LEU A 78 -9.57 5.36 -13.19
CA LEU A 78 -9.75 6.81 -13.13
C LEU A 78 -9.76 7.49 -14.51
N ILE A 79 -9.38 6.77 -15.58
CA ILE A 79 -9.21 7.31 -16.93
C ILE A 79 -10.49 7.12 -17.80
N GLY A 80 -11.64 6.87 -17.19
CA GLY A 80 -12.85 6.48 -17.94
C GLY A 80 -14.19 6.99 -17.39
N GLU A 81 -14.18 8.00 -16.52
CA GLU A 81 -15.38 8.75 -16.12
C GLU A 81 -15.38 10.15 -16.74
#